data_AF-A0A353D5L7-F1
#
_entry.id   AF-A0A353D5L7-F1
#
_cell.length_a   1.000
_cell.length_b   1.000
_cell.length_c   1.000
_cell.angle_alpha   90.00
_cell.angle_beta   90.00
_cell.angle_gamma   90.00
#
_symmetry.space_group_name_H-M   'P 1'
#
loop_
_entity.id
_entity.type
_entity.pdbx_description
1 polymer ?
#
loop_
_entity_poly.entity_id
_entity_poly.type
_entity_poly.pdbx_seq_one_letter_code
_entity_poly.pdbx_strand_id
1 'polypeptide(L)'
;DPKTDLELARRYATLGITLNDDTGMCNMVLAAIALDEGQPEAALAEVESATILRPTCDVTYALEASVRRYLGQWQKAVVLIDKAMGMTPVAKPWYPTVLASSYYIGEKYEEAAAMAEEVLAHKPQNLEALFVLAASQVELGLDRRAHATAQLIRERFPNANVDDWLASNHYQNKQFIERWRSDLDAAGLSTK
;
A
#
# COMPACT_ATOMS: atom_id res chain seq x y z
N ASP A 1 -0.64 -7.81 20.60
CA ASP A 1 0.25 -8.70 19.82
C ASP A 1 -0.40 -8.74 18.45
N PRO A 2 0.30 -8.34 17.36
CA PRO A 2 -0.37 -8.06 16.08
C PRO A 2 -1.27 -9.20 15.58
N LYS A 3 -0.87 -10.46 15.80
CA LYS A 3 -1.68 -11.63 15.42
C LYS A 3 -2.95 -11.72 16.25
N THR A 4 -2.82 -11.62 17.58
CA THR A 4 -3.97 -11.58 18.50
C THR A 4 -4.93 -10.43 18.17
N ASP A 5 -4.39 -9.26 17.80
CA ASP A 5 -5.19 -8.08 17.49
C ASP A 5 -5.99 -8.25 16.18
N LEU A 6 -5.39 -8.88 15.16
CA LEU A 6 -6.08 -9.23 13.90
C LEU A 6 -7.16 -10.31 14.11
N GLU A 7 -6.90 -11.32 14.94
CA GLU A 7 -7.90 -12.34 15.29
C GLU A 7 -9.11 -11.72 16.01
N LEU A 8 -8.86 -10.79 16.95
CA LEU A 8 -9.93 -10.05 17.63
C LEU A 8 -10.70 -9.16 16.65
N ALA A 9 -10.01 -8.43 15.77
CA ALA A 9 -10.64 -7.58 14.76
C ALA A 9 -11.55 -8.40 13.84
N ARG A 10 -11.07 -9.56 13.36
CA ARG A 10 -11.86 -10.50 12.57
C ARG A 10 -13.10 -10.96 13.32
N ARG A 11 -12.92 -11.43 14.57
CA ARG A 11 -14.01 -11.91 15.41
C ARG A 11 -15.10 -10.85 15.59
N TYR A 12 -14.73 -9.60 15.88
CA TYR A 12 -15.69 -8.53 16.09
C TYR A 12 -16.36 -8.07 14.78
N ALA A 13 -15.62 -8.01 13.68
CA ALA A 13 -16.21 -7.70 12.37
C ALA A 13 -17.22 -8.77 11.95
N THR A 14 -16.88 -10.06 12.09
CA THR A 14 -17.81 -11.16 11.83
C THR A 14 -19.03 -11.08 12.74
N LEU A 15 -18.85 -10.83 14.04
CA LEU A 15 -19.96 -10.66 14.98
C LEU A 15 -20.87 -9.50 14.57
N GLY A 16 -20.30 -8.35 14.18
CA GLY A 16 -21.05 -7.20 13.70
C GLY A 16 -21.94 -7.54 12.51
N ILE A 17 -21.42 -8.27 11.52
CA ILE A 17 -22.20 -8.77 10.38
C ILE A 17 -23.34 -9.69 10.84
N THR A 18 -23.08 -10.62 11.78
CA THR A 18 -24.14 -11.50 12.31
C THR A 18 -25.21 -10.75 13.10
N LEU A 19 -24.89 -9.56 13.61
CA LEU A 19 -25.81 -8.65 14.29
C LEU A 19 -26.45 -7.63 13.32
N ASN A 20 -26.36 -7.87 12.01
CA ASN A 20 -26.87 -7.02 10.93
C ASN A 20 -26.22 -5.61 10.88
N ASP A 21 -24.88 -5.55 10.89
CA ASP A 21 -24.17 -4.31 10.52
C ASP A 21 -24.60 -3.85 9.12
N ASP A 22 -25.30 -2.73 9.05
CA ASP A 22 -25.75 -2.09 7.82
C ASP A 22 -24.80 -0.97 7.36
N THR A 23 -23.74 -0.72 8.14
CA THR A 23 -22.82 0.39 7.88
C THR A 23 -21.75 0.05 6.84
N GLY A 24 -21.51 -1.24 6.59
CA GLY A 24 -20.44 -1.75 5.73
C GLY A 24 -19.04 -1.65 6.34
N MET A 25 -18.91 -1.15 7.58
CA MET A 25 -17.60 -1.03 8.24
C MET A 25 -17.00 -2.39 8.58
N CYS A 26 -17.83 -3.37 8.95
CA CYS A 26 -17.33 -4.72 9.23
C CYS A 26 -16.70 -5.36 7.99
N ASN A 27 -17.32 -5.20 6.83
CA ASN A 27 -16.75 -5.68 5.56
C ASN A 27 -15.43 -4.97 5.23
N MET A 28 -15.32 -3.66 5.47
CA MET A 28 -14.03 -2.96 5.28
C MET A 28 -12.91 -3.48 6.19
N VAL A 29 -13.24 -3.83 7.44
CA VAL A 29 -12.28 -4.46 8.36
C VAL A 29 -11.87 -5.84 7.82
N LEU A 30 -12.83 -6.68 7.43
CA LEU A 30 -12.53 -8.00 6.86
C LEU A 30 -11.71 -7.90 5.58
N ALA A 31 -11.98 -6.92 4.72
CA ALA A 31 -11.18 -6.64 3.53
C ALA A 31 -9.73 -6.28 3.86
N ALA A 32 -9.51 -5.43 4.87
CA ALA A 32 -8.17 -5.05 5.30
C ALA A 32 -7.40 -6.25 5.89
N ILE A 33 -8.07 -7.11 6.66
CA ILE A 33 -7.45 -8.32 7.22
C ILE A 33 -7.15 -9.33 6.10
N ALA A 34 -8.09 -9.56 5.17
CA ALA A 34 -7.87 -10.43 4.02
C ALA A 34 -6.68 -9.95 3.18
N LEU A 35 -6.51 -8.64 3.04
CA LEU A 35 -5.36 -8.06 2.37
C LEU A 35 -4.05 -8.32 3.13
N ASP A 36 -4.04 -8.15 4.45
CA ASP A 36 -2.89 -8.45 5.32
C ASP A 36 -2.49 -9.94 5.30
N GLU A 37 -3.46 -10.83 5.08
CA GLU A 37 -3.23 -12.27 4.94
C GLU A 37 -2.89 -12.72 3.50
N GLY A 38 -2.79 -11.79 2.55
CA GLY A 38 -2.47 -12.11 1.16
C GLY A 38 -3.58 -12.82 0.41
N GLN A 39 -4.84 -12.53 0.75
CA GLN A 39 -6.05 -13.05 0.09
C GLN A 39 -6.75 -11.92 -0.68
N PRO A 40 -6.20 -11.43 -1.80
CA PRO A 40 -6.73 -10.27 -2.50
C PRO A 40 -8.14 -10.50 -3.08
N GLU A 41 -8.50 -11.71 -3.48
CA GLU A 41 -9.85 -12.03 -3.95
C GLU A 41 -10.89 -11.92 -2.83
N ALA A 42 -10.56 -12.43 -1.63
CA ALA A 42 -11.42 -12.28 -0.46
C ALA A 42 -11.53 -10.80 -0.05
N ALA A 43 -10.43 -10.05 -0.12
CA ALA A 43 -10.44 -8.62 0.13
C ALA A 43 -11.34 -7.87 -0.85
N LEU A 44 -11.32 -8.21 -2.15
CA LEU A 44 -12.20 -7.59 -3.15
C LEU A 44 -13.68 -7.90 -2.89
N ALA A 45 -14.03 -9.13 -2.51
CA ALA A 45 -15.42 -9.49 -2.22
C ALA A 45 -16.00 -8.71 -1.03
N GLU A 46 -15.18 -8.51 0.01
CA GLU A 46 -15.54 -7.70 1.16
C GLU A 46 -15.63 -6.20 0.81
N VAL A 47 -14.72 -5.69 -0.03
CA VAL A 47 -14.79 -4.32 -0.56
C VAL A 47 -16.05 -4.10 -1.41
N GLU A 48 -16.45 -5.08 -2.24
CA GLU A 48 -17.67 -5.01 -3.05
C GLU A 48 -18.91 -4.91 -2.15
N SER A 49 -18.99 -5.76 -1.14
CA SER A 49 -20.06 -5.73 -0.13
C SER A 49 -20.11 -4.38 0.59
N ALA A 50 -18.96 -3.87 1.02
CA ALA A 50 -18.86 -2.55 1.65
C ALA A 50 -19.28 -1.41 0.71
N THR A 51 -18.95 -1.50 -0.58
CA THR A 51 -19.26 -0.46 -1.57
C THR A 51 -20.75 -0.37 -1.87
N ILE A 52 -21.46 -1.50 -1.87
CA ILE A 52 -22.92 -1.54 -1.99
C ILE A 52 -23.58 -0.77 -0.84
N LEU A 53 -23.09 -0.97 0.40
CA LEU A 53 -23.58 -0.29 1.60
C LEU A 53 -23.09 1.15 1.71
N ARG A 54 -21.91 1.47 1.17
CA ARG A 54 -21.22 2.76 1.28
C ARG A 54 -20.74 3.31 -0.07
N PRO A 55 -21.64 3.64 -1.01
CA PRO A 55 -21.25 4.04 -2.37
C PRO A 55 -20.50 5.38 -2.44
N THR A 56 -20.54 6.19 -1.37
CA THR A 56 -19.92 7.51 -1.27
C THR A 56 -18.80 7.58 -0.23
N CYS A 57 -18.25 6.44 0.19
CA CYS A 57 -17.14 6.41 1.15
C CYS A 57 -15.80 6.43 0.40
N ASP A 58 -14.96 7.43 0.66
CA ASP A 58 -13.59 7.50 0.16
C ASP A 58 -12.78 6.23 0.48
N VAL A 59 -12.92 5.70 1.69
CA VAL A 59 -12.17 4.54 2.17
C VAL A 59 -12.47 3.26 1.40
N THR A 60 -13.70 3.03 0.93
CA THR A 60 -14.01 1.82 0.17
C THR A 60 -13.27 1.83 -1.17
N TYR A 61 -13.27 2.97 -1.87
CA TYR A 61 -12.49 3.15 -3.11
C TYR A 61 -10.99 3.06 -2.88
N ALA A 62 -10.48 3.65 -1.81
CA ALA A 62 -9.06 3.58 -1.49
C ALA A 62 -8.59 2.17 -1.11
N LEU A 63 -9.43 1.41 -0.41
CA LEU A 63 -9.12 0.01 -0.06
C LEU A 63 -9.15 -0.86 -1.31
N GLU A 64 -10.13 -0.65 -2.20
CA GLU A 64 -10.16 -1.30 -3.51
C GLU A 64 -8.88 -0.99 -4.31
N ALA A 65 -8.45 0.28 -4.32
CA ALA A 65 -7.22 0.69 -4.99
C ALA A 65 -5.99 -0.04 -4.41
N SER A 66 -5.90 -0.12 -3.08
CA SER A 66 -4.83 -0.84 -2.40
C SER A 66 -4.80 -2.32 -2.77
N VAL A 67 -5.95 -3.00 -2.85
CA VAL A 67 -6.00 -4.41 -3.27
C VAL A 67 -5.58 -4.56 -4.74
N ARG A 68 -6.10 -3.69 -5.62
CA ARG A 68 -5.80 -3.73 -7.06
C ARG A 68 -4.34 -3.45 -7.38
N ARG A 69 -3.67 -2.63 -6.57
CA ARG A 69 -2.21 -2.41 -6.61
C ARG A 69 -1.46 -3.73 -6.48
N TYR A 70 -1.75 -4.54 -5.46
CA TYR A 70 -1.09 -5.84 -5.26
C TYR A 70 -1.41 -6.88 -6.35
N LEU A 71 -2.59 -6.77 -6.96
CA LEU A 71 -2.99 -7.54 -8.14
C LEU A 71 -2.31 -7.08 -9.44
N GLY A 72 -1.53 -5.99 -9.42
CA GLY A 72 -0.90 -5.44 -10.62
C GLY A 72 -1.80 -4.59 -11.50
N GLN A 73 -3.05 -4.34 -11.09
CA GLN A 73 -4.04 -3.57 -11.83
C GLN A 73 -3.85 -2.08 -11.56
N TRP A 74 -2.64 -1.59 -11.79
CA TRP A 74 -2.19 -0.27 -11.34
C TRP A 74 -3.01 0.88 -11.94
N GLN A 75 -3.44 0.79 -13.20
CA GLN A 75 -4.28 1.83 -13.82
C GLN A 75 -5.60 1.99 -13.07
N LYS A 76 -6.22 0.86 -12.69
CA LYS A 76 -7.47 0.90 -11.93
C LYS A 76 -7.23 1.36 -10.50
N ALA A 77 -6.10 0.98 -9.89
CA ALA A 77 -5.70 1.49 -8.57
C ALA A 77 -5.56 3.01 -8.56
N VAL A 78 -4.88 3.60 -9.57
CA VAL A 78 -4.73 5.05 -9.73
C VAL A 78 -6.10 5.74 -9.85
N VAL A 79 -6.97 5.27 -10.75
CA VAL A 79 -8.32 5.84 -10.92
C VAL A 79 -9.13 5.83 -9.61
N LEU A 80 -9.06 4.73 -8.86
CA LEU A 80 -9.81 4.57 -7.62
C LEU A 80 -9.24 5.42 -6.48
N ILE A 81 -7.92 5.49 -6.34
CA ILE A 81 -7.30 6.29 -5.27
C ILE A 81 -7.44 7.79 -5.54
N ASP A 82 -7.36 8.22 -6.79
CA ASP A 82 -7.63 9.61 -7.19
C ASP A 82 -9.09 9.98 -6.89
N LYS A 83 -10.02 9.07 -7.21
CA LYS A 83 -11.43 9.24 -6.85
C LYS A 83 -11.61 9.36 -5.34
N ALA A 84 -10.95 8.51 -4.54
CA ALA A 84 -11.02 8.58 -3.08
C ALA A 84 -10.47 9.91 -2.54
N MET A 85 -9.32 10.37 -3.04
CA MET A 85 -8.74 11.66 -2.66
C MET A 85 -9.62 12.84 -3.07
N GLY A 86 -10.30 12.76 -4.23
CA GLY A 86 -11.25 13.79 -4.67
C GLY A 86 -12.55 13.86 -3.86
N MET A 87 -12.88 12.83 -3.06
CA MET A 87 -14.08 12.80 -2.20
C MET A 87 -13.88 13.50 -0.85
N THR A 88 -12.64 13.76 -0.44
CA THR A 88 -12.34 14.36 0.86
C THR A 88 -11.36 15.51 0.72
N PRO A 89 -11.60 16.68 1.36
CA PRO A 89 -10.63 17.76 1.39
C PRO A 89 -9.31 17.39 2.07
N VAL A 90 -9.35 16.39 2.95
CA VAL A 90 -8.17 15.89 3.68
C VAL A 90 -8.10 14.38 3.44
N ALA A 91 -7.25 13.99 2.50
CA ALA A 91 -6.97 12.59 2.24
C ALA A 91 -6.39 11.90 3.49
N LYS A 92 -6.77 10.64 3.69
CA LYS A 92 -6.14 9.84 4.74
C LYS A 92 -4.65 9.67 4.41
N PRO A 93 -3.75 9.67 5.42
CA PRO A 93 -2.31 9.70 5.17
C PRO A 93 -1.75 8.57 4.30
N TRP A 94 -2.46 7.44 4.19
CA TRP A 94 -2.03 6.30 3.39
C TRP A 94 -2.48 6.37 1.93
N TYR A 95 -3.42 7.25 1.55
CA TYR A 95 -3.89 7.35 0.15
C TYR A 95 -2.76 7.73 -0.82
N PRO A 96 -1.96 8.78 -0.53
CA PRO A 96 -0.89 9.17 -1.44
C PRO A 96 0.23 8.11 -1.52
N THR A 97 0.42 7.31 -0.47
CA THR A 97 1.34 6.16 -0.50
C THR A 97 0.86 5.05 -1.44
N VAL A 98 -0.45 4.77 -1.44
CA VAL A 98 -1.05 3.84 -2.41
C VAL A 98 -0.88 4.37 -3.83
N LEU A 99 -1.08 5.67 -4.06
CA LEU A 99 -0.86 6.29 -5.37
C LEU A 99 0.60 6.18 -5.82
N ALA A 100 1.56 6.57 -4.99
CA ALA A 100 3.00 6.51 -5.30
C ALA A 100 3.45 5.09 -5.69
N SER A 101 3.08 4.10 -4.88
CA SER A 101 3.39 2.70 -5.15
C SER A 101 2.66 2.16 -6.39
N SER A 102 1.42 2.59 -6.66
CA SER A 102 0.73 2.24 -7.90
C SER A 102 1.44 2.78 -9.14
N TYR A 103 1.95 4.01 -9.10
CA TYR A 103 2.75 4.56 -10.18
C TYR A 103 4.04 3.77 -10.41
N TYR A 104 4.74 3.39 -9.34
CA TYR A 104 5.94 2.55 -9.46
C TYR A 104 5.65 1.19 -10.10
N ILE A 105 4.56 0.53 -9.71
CA ILE A 105 4.12 -0.73 -10.35
C ILE A 105 3.82 -0.50 -11.85
N GLY A 106 3.25 0.65 -12.18
CA GLY A 106 2.97 1.08 -13.55
C GLY A 106 4.16 1.63 -14.32
N GLU A 107 5.39 1.54 -13.78
CA GLU A 107 6.62 2.04 -14.41
C GLU A 107 6.57 3.54 -14.71
N LYS A 108 5.82 4.28 -13.89
CA LYS A 108 5.69 5.74 -13.87
C LYS A 108 6.61 6.32 -12.81
N TYR A 109 7.91 6.15 -13.01
CA TYR A 109 8.91 6.37 -11.97
C TYR A 109 9.04 7.84 -11.57
N GLU A 110 8.88 8.77 -12.49
CA GLU A 110 8.84 10.21 -12.19
C GLU A 110 7.64 10.56 -11.30
N GLU A 111 6.44 10.11 -11.64
CA GLU A 111 5.22 10.34 -10.86
C GLU A 111 5.29 9.63 -9.49
N ALA A 112 5.84 8.42 -9.45
CA ALA A 112 6.06 7.67 -8.22
C ALA A 112 7.01 8.39 -7.27
N ALA A 113 8.15 8.86 -7.77
CA ALA A 113 9.13 9.61 -6.99
C ALA A 113 8.55 10.93 -6.47
N ALA A 114 7.87 11.70 -7.32
CA ALA A 114 7.26 12.97 -6.94
C ALA A 114 6.20 12.78 -5.83
N MET A 115 5.31 11.79 -5.99
CA MET A 115 4.29 11.51 -4.99
C MET A 115 4.88 10.95 -3.69
N ALA A 116 5.93 10.13 -3.77
CA ALA A 116 6.65 9.66 -2.59
C ALA A 116 7.34 10.81 -1.83
N GLU A 117 7.95 11.77 -2.55
CA GLU A 117 8.52 12.98 -1.94
C GLU A 117 7.45 13.82 -1.23
N GLU A 118 6.26 13.98 -1.82
CA GLU A 118 5.12 14.66 -1.19
C GLU A 118 4.69 13.95 0.10
N VAL A 119 4.55 12.62 0.07
CA VAL A 119 4.25 11.83 1.27
C VAL A 119 5.30 12.09 2.35
N LEU A 120 6.58 12.07 2.00
CA LEU A 120 7.69 12.18 2.94
C LEU A 120 7.87 13.59 3.51
N ALA A 121 7.44 14.63 2.79
CA ALA A 121 7.39 16.00 3.29
C ALA A 121 6.47 16.14 4.51
N HIS A 122 5.37 15.37 4.55
CA HIS A 122 4.41 15.38 5.65
C HIS A 122 4.59 14.23 6.64
N LYS A 123 5.11 13.09 6.18
CA LYS A 123 5.29 11.84 6.92
C LYS A 123 6.69 11.27 6.68
N PRO A 124 7.74 11.87 7.27
CA PRO A 124 9.13 11.42 7.07
C PRO A 124 9.39 10.00 7.56
N GLN A 125 8.51 9.46 8.41
CA GLN A 125 8.55 8.09 8.93
C GLN A 125 7.65 7.12 8.14
N ASN A 126 7.37 7.39 6.86
CA ASN A 126 6.67 6.45 6.00
C ASN A 126 7.69 5.55 5.26
N LEU A 127 7.88 4.33 5.76
CA LEU A 127 8.85 3.37 5.21
C LEU A 127 8.53 2.98 3.77
N GLU A 128 7.26 2.73 3.45
CA GLU A 128 6.87 2.36 2.08
C GLU A 128 7.15 3.50 1.10
N ALA A 129 6.86 4.75 1.46
CA ALA A 129 7.19 5.89 0.60
C ALA A 129 8.71 6.06 0.39
N LEU A 130 9.53 5.75 1.41
CA LEU A 130 10.98 5.73 1.23
C LEU A 130 11.42 4.62 0.26
N PHE A 131 10.82 3.43 0.33
CA PHE A 131 11.11 2.36 -0.63
C PHE A 131 10.69 2.75 -2.05
N VAL A 132 9.47 3.29 -2.23
CA VAL A 132 9.01 3.80 -3.54
C VAL A 132 10.00 4.83 -4.09
N LEU A 133 10.43 5.79 -3.25
CA LEU A 133 11.36 6.82 -3.68
C LEU A 133 12.72 6.25 -4.06
N ALA A 134 13.29 5.36 -3.25
CA ALA A 134 14.60 4.76 -3.52
C ALA A 134 14.57 3.93 -4.81
N ALA A 135 13.56 3.08 -4.98
CA ALA A 135 13.43 2.22 -6.16
C ALA A 135 13.19 3.05 -7.43
N SER A 136 12.28 4.03 -7.38
CA SER A 136 12.03 4.93 -8.51
C SER A 136 13.29 5.75 -8.88
N GLN A 137 14.11 6.14 -7.91
CA GLN A 137 15.37 6.83 -8.18
C GLN A 137 16.39 5.94 -8.90
N VAL A 138 16.41 4.63 -8.64
CA VAL A 138 17.26 3.68 -9.37
C VAL A 138 16.82 3.59 -10.83
N GLU A 139 15.52 3.39 -11.06
CA GLU A 139 14.96 3.28 -12.42
C GLU A 139 15.15 4.57 -13.24
N LEU A 140 15.21 5.73 -12.58
CA LEU A 140 15.54 7.02 -13.19
C LEU A 140 17.04 7.27 -13.38
N GLY A 141 17.93 6.34 -12.97
CA GLY A 141 19.39 6.51 -13.04
C GLY A 141 19.95 7.56 -12.08
N LEU A 142 19.22 7.87 -11.00
CA LEU A 142 19.59 8.88 -10.00
C LEU A 142 20.37 8.25 -8.84
N ASP A 143 21.44 7.51 -9.15
CA ASP A 143 22.16 6.63 -8.21
C ASP A 143 22.51 7.30 -6.88
N ARG A 144 23.05 8.53 -6.91
CA ARG A 144 23.42 9.24 -5.68
C ARG A 144 22.21 9.54 -4.79
N ARG A 145 21.06 9.85 -5.40
CA ARG A 145 19.81 10.11 -4.66
C ARG A 145 19.27 8.80 -4.10
N ALA A 146 19.27 7.73 -4.88
CA ALA A 146 18.85 6.40 -4.43
C ALA A 146 19.63 5.95 -3.18
N HIS A 147 20.97 6.05 -3.22
CA HIS A 147 21.83 5.70 -2.08
C HIS A 147 21.59 6.60 -0.86
N ALA A 148 21.35 7.89 -1.07
CA ALA A 148 21.00 8.80 0.02
C ALA A 148 19.64 8.43 0.66
N THR A 149 18.64 8.09 -0.14
CA THR A 149 17.34 7.61 0.35
C THR A 149 17.49 6.29 1.10
N ALA A 150 18.30 5.35 0.60
CA ALA A 150 18.62 4.11 1.31
C ALA A 150 19.33 4.33 2.65
N GLN A 151 20.21 5.34 2.74
CA GLN A 151 20.81 5.75 4.00
C GLN A 151 19.75 6.26 4.98
N LEU A 152 18.80 7.09 4.52
CA LEU A 152 17.68 7.54 5.36
C LEU A 152 16.84 6.37 5.88
N ILE A 153 16.60 5.33 5.06
CA ILE A 153 15.90 4.12 5.48
C ILE A 153 16.65 3.44 6.62
N ARG A 154 17.96 3.21 6.48
CA ARG A 154 18.79 2.61 7.54
C ARG A 154 18.80 3.41 8.83
N GLU A 155 18.87 4.73 8.73
CA GLU A 155 18.90 5.62 9.89
C GLU A 155 17.55 5.65 10.64
N ARG A 156 16.44 5.70 9.90
CA ARG A 156 15.09 5.82 10.45
C ARG A 156 14.48 4.47 10.86
N PHE A 157 14.85 3.41 10.15
CA PHE A 157 14.33 2.07 10.30
C PHE A 157 15.48 1.06 10.34
N PRO A 158 16.26 1.00 11.44
CA PRO A 158 17.41 0.11 11.54
C PRO A 158 17.06 -1.38 11.44
N ASN A 159 15.78 -1.73 11.65
CA ASN A 159 15.26 -3.09 11.51
C ASN A 159 14.50 -3.31 10.19
N ALA A 160 14.47 -2.34 9.28
CA ALA A 160 13.83 -2.54 7.98
C ALA A 160 14.58 -3.60 7.19
N ASN A 161 13.83 -4.56 6.68
CA ASN A 161 14.32 -5.64 5.85
C ASN A 161 13.45 -5.72 4.59
N VAL A 162 14.10 -5.71 3.42
CA VAL A 162 13.41 -5.72 2.12
C VAL A 162 12.65 -7.02 1.90
N ASP A 163 13.21 -8.16 2.31
CA ASP A 163 12.56 -9.47 2.24
C ASP A 163 11.29 -9.52 3.10
N ASP A 164 11.40 -9.09 4.36
CA ASP A 164 10.26 -9.10 5.28
C ASP A 164 9.17 -8.13 4.81
N TRP A 165 9.56 -6.97 4.27
CA TRP A 165 8.62 -6.03 3.69
C TRP A 165 7.92 -6.62 2.46
N LEU A 166 8.66 -7.22 1.52
CA LEU A 166 8.07 -7.87 0.34
C LEU A 166 7.18 -9.07 0.71
N ALA A 167 7.56 -9.86 1.73
CA ALA A 167 6.75 -10.97 2.22
C ALA A 167 5.44 -10.50 2.88
N SER A 168 5.45 -9.30 3.48
CA SER A 168 4.26 -8.68 4.08
C SER A 168 3.41 -7.90 3.08
N ASN A 169 3.96 -7.58 1.91
CA ASN A 169 3.29 -6.85 0.83
C ASN A 169 2.98 -7.84 -0.30
N HIS A 170 1.80 -8.45 -0.23
CA HIS A 170 1.35 -9.61 -1.03
C HIS A 170 1.14 -9.33 -2.52
N TYR A 171 2.16 -8.81 -3.21
CA TYR A 171 2.18 -8.65 -4.66
C TYR A 171 2.02 -10.02 -5.32
N GLN A 172 1.02 -10.16 -6.20
CA GLN A 172 0.73 -11.45 -6.84
C GLN A 172 1.62 -11.73 -8.05
N ASN A 173 2.19 -10.68 -8.65
CA ASN A 173 3.09 -10.81 -9.80
C ASN A 173 4.54 -10.87 -9.34
N LYS A 174 5.20 -12.00 -9.61
CA LYS A 174 6.61 -12.24 -9.29
C LYS A 174 7.56 -11.22 -9.92
N GLN A 175 7.27 -10.74 -11.13
CA GLN A 175 8.10 -9.73 -11.79
C GLN A 175 8.15 -8.42 -11.01
N PHE A 176 7.05 -8.03 -10.34
CA PHE A 176 7.06 -6.84 -9.49
C PHE A 176 7.92 -7.04 -8.25
N ILE A 177 7.85 -8.23 -7.62
CA ILE A 177 8.69 -8.58 -6.47
C ILE A 177 10.17 -8.55 -6.87
N GLU A 178 10.51 -9.13 -8.04
CA GLU A 178 11.87 -9.14 -8.58
C GLU A 178 12.38 -7.73 -8.88
N ARG A 179 11.55 -6.86 -9.48
CA ARG A 179 11.92 -5.46 -9.73
C ARG A 179 12.13 -4.69 -8.43
N TRP A 180 11.17 -4.74 -7.50
CA TRP A 180 11.33 -4.15 -6.16
C TRP A 180 12.63 -4.56 -5.49
N ARG A 181 12.93 -5.85 -5.49
CA ARG A 181 14.16 -6.38 -4.92
C ARG A 181 15.40 -5.82 -5.63
N SER A 182 15.43 -5.93 -6.95
CA SER A 182 16.54 -5.44 -7.79
C SER A 182 16.83 -3.96 -7.52
N ASP A 183 15.79 -3.13 -7.51
CA ASP A 183 15.95 -1.68 -7.37
C ASP A 183 16.35 -1.28 -5.95
N LEU A 184 15.78 -1.94 -4.93
CA LEU A 184 16.17 -1.68 -3.54
C LEU A 184 17.59 -2.19 -3.25
N ASP A 185 18.00 -3.32 -3.84
CA ASP A 185 19.37 -3.82 -3.78
C ASP A 185 20.35 -2.85 -4.46
N ALA A 186 19.98 -2.31 -5.62
CA ALA A 186 20.78 -1.32 -6.37
C ALA A 186 20.85 0.05 -5.66
N ALA A 187 19.82 0.44 -4.92
CA ALA A 187 19.85 1.58 -3.99
C ALA A 187 20.76 1.30 -2.77
N GLY A 188 21.20 0.05 -2.60
CA GLY A 188 22.13 -0.38 -1.58
C GLY A 188 21.45 -0.92 -0.33
N LEU A 189 20.20 -1.39 -0.38
CA LEU A 189 19.45 -1.97 0.75
C LEU A 189 19.55 -3.50 0.84
N SER A 190 20.45 -4.11 0.08
CA SER A 190 20.65 -5.56 0.09
C SER A 190 20.93 -6.10 1.48
N THR A 191 20.31 -7.23 1.78
CA THR A 191 20.56 -8.02 2.99
C THR A 191 21.95 -8.65 2.88
N LYS A 192 22.80 -8.43 3.88
CA LYS A 192 24.09 -9.11 4.01
C LYS A 192 23.93 -10.53 4.52
#